data_AF-A0A9X3LUC8-F1
#
_entry.id   AF-A0A9X3LUC8-F1
#
_cell.length_a   1.000
_cell.length_b   1.000
_cell.length_c   1.000
_cell.angle_alpha   90.00
_cell.angle_beta   90.00
_cell.angle_gamma   90.00
#
_symmetry.space_group_name_H-M   'P 1'
#
loop_
_entity.id
_entity.type
_entity.pdbx_description
1 polymer ?
#
loop_
_entity_poly.entity_id
_entity_poly.type
_entity_poly.pdbx_seq_one_letter_code
_entity_poly.pdbx_strand_id
1 'polypeptide(L)'
;MAGMFPTMVSDPNDPNRNHRFTASGGEGCPRNLRVAFYLICAAGVLMLLTAFTLLANGYPGDAVIHEVSKLLGDVADEPFRQRYMTNMRVTAWGSIILTVWLVSAAAYFPKGSRTARRWAGAGVALACFLHLASFVVQMTAWVSMVVVVLLVVAMLLAFRPDSNAFVDEKSPRF
;
A
#
# COMPACT_ATOMS: atom_id res chain seq x y z
N MET A 1 -46.34 14.39 14.13
CA MET A 1 -45.65 13.08 14.10
C MET A 1 -45.93 12.46 12.75
N ALA A 2 -44.96 12.51 11.83
CA ALA A 2 -45.13 12.05 10.46
C ALA A 2 -44.09 10.98 10.14
N GLY A 3 -44.56 9.85 9.58
CA GLY A 3 -43.78 8.98 8.71
C GLY A 3 -42.93 7.89 9.37
N MET A 4 -43.56 6.86 9.91
CA MET A 4 -42.91 5.61 10.35
C MET A 4 -42.82 4.55 9.22
N PHE A 5 -42.81 4.99 7.95
CA PHE A 5 -42.66 4.12 6.78
C PHE A 5 -41.48 4.58 5.93
N PRO A 6 -40.65 3.67 5.40
CA PRO A 6 -39.60 4.02 4.45
C PRO A 6 -40.24 4.53 3.15
N THR A 7 -40.34 5.84 2.98
CA THR A 7 -40.78 6.46 1.73
C THR A 7 -39.58 6.62 0.80
N MET A 8 -39.76 6.33 -0.49
CA MET A 8 -38.77 6.65 -1.55
C MET A 8 -38.58 8.17 -1.77
N VAL A 9 -39.30 9.00 -1.02
CA VAL A 9 -39.18 10.45 -1.06
C VAL A 9 -37.97 10.86 -0.23
N SER A 10 -36.94 11.37 -0.89
CA SER A 10 -35.76 11.89 -0.22
C SER A 10 -36.11 13.16 0.57
N ASP A 11 -36.09 13.07 1.91
CA ASP A 11 -36.25 14.22 2.80
C ASP A 11 -34.99 15.13 2.70
N PRO A 12 -35.14 16.44 2.43
CA PRO A 12 -34.04 17.39 2.44
C PRO A 12 -33.34 17.53 3.80
N ASN A 13 -34.02 17.20 4.91
CA ASN A 13 -33.52 17.37 6.28
C ASN A 13 -33.08 16.07 6.97
N ASP A 14 -32.90 14.97 6.24
CA ASP A 14 -32.45 13.69 6.80
C ASP A 14 -31.06 13.82 7.47
N PRO A 15 -30.96 13.65 8.81
CA PRO A 15 -29.69 13.69 9.53
C PRO A 15 -28.69 12.63 9.07
N ASN A 16 -29.17 11.49 8.56
CA ASN A 16 -28.33 10.42 8.00
C ASN A 16 -27.74 10.81 6.63
N ARG A 17 -28.27 11.85 5.98
CA ARG A 17 -27.76 12.43 4.72
C ARG A 17 -26.79 13.59 4.98
N ASN A 18 -26.90 14.25 6.13
CA ASN A 18 -26.11 15.42 6.52
C ASN A 18 -24.62 15.14 6.79
N HIS A 19 -24.21 13.87 6.82
CA HIS A 19 -22.78 13.50 6.76
C HIS A 19 -22.10 13.91 5.44
N ARG A 20 -22.86 14.21 4.38
CA ARG A 20 -22.31 14.76 3.12
C ARG A 20 -21.90 16.23 3.22
N PHE A 21 -22.34 16.97 4.25
CA PHE A 21 -22.20 18.44 4.30
C PHE A 21 -21.23 18.97 5.36
N THR A 22 -20.63 18.12 6.20
CA THR A 22 -19.70 18.58 7.26
C THR A 22 -18.22 18.63 6.84
N ALA A 23 -17.90 18.35 5.58
CA ALA A 23 -16.59 18.72 5.06
C ALA A 23 -16.71 20.14 4.48
N SER A 24 -16.76 21.15 5.36
CA SER A 24 -16.42 22.50 4.97
C SER A 24 -15.04 22.41 4.32
N GLY A 25 -15.01 22.55 2.99
CA GLY A 25 -13.79 22.66 2.21
C GLY A 25 -13.04 23.88 2.73
N GLY A 26 -12.14 23.68 3.68
CA GLY A 26 -10.99 24.55 3.80
C GLY A 26 -10.29 24.53 2.44
N GLU A 27 -9.81 25.68 1.98
CA GLU A 27 -9.30 25.97 0.62
C GLU A 27 -8.05 25.16 0.20
N GLY A 28 -7.92 23.90 0.59
CA GLY A 28 -6.75 23.06 0.34
C GLY A 28 -7.01 21.56 0.47
N CYS A 29 -5.96 20.78 0.18
CA CYS A 29 -6.00 19.31 0.23
C CYS A 29 -6.36 18.80 1.65
N PRO A 30 -7.33 17.85 1.79
CA PRO A 30 -7.75 17.35 3.09
C PRO A 30 -6.58 16.74 3.86
N ARG A 31 -6.56 16.94 5.18
CA ARG A 31 -5.46 16.47 6.05
C ARG A 31 -5.20 14.97 5.91
N ASN A 32 -6.27 14.18 5.80
CA ASN A 32 -6.18 12.72 5.63
C ASN A 32 -5.39 12.33 4.37
N LEU A 33 -5.61 13.04 3.27
CA LEU A 33 -4.94 12.78 2.00
C LEU A 33 -3.47 13.22 2.01
N ARG A 34 -3.16 14.32 2.72
CA ARG A 34 -1.77 14.73 3.00
C ARG A 34 -1.03 13.70 3.85
N VAL A 35 -1.66 13.19 4.92
CA VAL A 35 -1.06 12.14 5.76
C VAL A 35 -0.87 10.85 4.96
N ALA A 36 -1.84 10.45 4.13
CA ALA A 36 -1.70 9.30 3.25
C ALA A 36 -0.49 9.42 2.32
N PHE A 37 -0.25 10.60 1.74
CA PHE A 37 0.94 10.87 0.92
C PHE A 37 2.24 10.65 1.72
N TYR A 38 2.36 11.24 2.91
CA TYR A 38 3.57 11.08 3.74
C TYR A 38 3.79 9.64 4.18
N LEU A 39 2.71 8.89 4.49
CA LEU A 39 2.81 7.47 4.83
C LEU A 39 3.31 6.62 3.66
N ILE A 40 2.86 6.91 2.43
CA ILE A 40 3.38 6.24 1.21
C ILE A 40 4.86 6.58 1.00
N CYS A 41 5.26 7.84 1.21
CA CYS A 41 6.68 8.22 1.13
C CYS A 41 7.51 7.50 2.19
N ALA A 42 7.06 7.44 3.44
CA ALA A 42 7.74 6.75 4.53
C ALA A 42 7.87 5.24 4.24
N ALA A 43 6.79 4.60 3.76
CA ALA A 43 6.81 3.22 3.31
C ALA A 43 7.79 3.03 2.14
N GLY A 44 7.79 3.93 1.16
CA GLY A 44 8.71 3.89 0.02
C GLY A 44 10.18 3.95 0.43
N VAL A 45 10.53 4.80 1.40
CA VAL A 45 11.89 4.84 1.96
C VAL A 45 12.27 3.49 2.58
N LEU A 46 11.38 2.90 3.39
CA LEU A 46 11.62 1.59 3.99
C LEU A 46 11.74 0.49 2.93
N MET A 47 10.88 0.50 1.90
CA MET A 47 10.95 -0.43 0.77
C MET A 47 12.30 -0.37 0.06
N LEU A 48 12.81 0.83 -0.22
CA LEU A 48 14.12 1.02 -0.84
C LEU A 48 15.25 0.55 0.05
N LEU A 49 15.22 0.89 1.35
CA LEU A 49 16.22 0.42 2.31
C LEU A 49 16.22 -1.12 2.36
N THR A 50 15.05 -1.76 2.45
CA THR A 50 14.97 -3.22 2.42
C THR A 50 15.51 -3.81 1.12
N ALA A 51 15.15 -3.23 -0.04
CA ALA A 51 15.64 -3.68 -1.34
C ALA A 51 17.17 -3.57 -1.47
N PHE A 52 17.75 -2.46 -1.02
CA PHE A 52 19.20 -2.28 -1.03
C PHE A 52 19.90 -3.21 -0.04
N THR A 53 19.36 -3.43 1.16
CA THR A 53 19.93 -4.41 2.10
C THR A 53 19.88 -5.84 1.55
N LEU A 54 18.80 -6.22 0.88
CA LEU A 54 18.66 -7.50 0.18
C LEU A 54 19.74 -7.66 -0.90
N LEU A 55 19.94 -6.64 -1.73
CA LEU A 55 20.94 -6.67 -2.81
C LEU A 55 22.37 -6.64 -2.27
N ALA A 56 22.62 -5.93 -1.17
CA ALA A 56 23.94 -5.82 -0.55
C ALA A 56 24.34 -7.08 0.22
N ASN A 57 23.42 -7.66 1.00
CA ASN A 57 23.69 -8.87 1.79
C ASN A 57 23.72 -10.14 0.92
N GLY A 58 22.95 -10.16 -0.17
CA GLY A 58 22.92 -11.31 -1.08
C GLY A 58 22.42 -12.59 -0.42
N TYR A 59 23.04 -13.71 -0.77
CA TYR A 59 22.70 -15.02 -0.20
C TYR A 59 23.17 -15.10 1.26
N PRO A 60 22.28 -15.32 2.24
CA PRO A 60 22.72 -15.64 3.59
C PRO A 60 23.45 -16.98 3.49
N GLY A 61 24.77 -16.97 3.65
CA GLY A 61 25.64 -18.12 3.37
C GLY A 61 25.19 -19.43 4.03
N ASP A 62 25.83 -20.52 3.62
CA ASP A 62 25.47 -21.92 3.86
C ASP A 62 25.07 -22.29 5.32
N ALA A 63 25.46 -21.48 6.31
CA ALA A 63 25.14 -21.68 7.72
C ALA A 63 23.63 -21.65 8.07
N VAL A 64 22.83 -20.75 7.48
CA VAL A 64 21.37 -20.69 7.77
C VAL A 64 20.62 -21.79 7.02
N ILE A 65 21.13 -22.17 5.85
CA ILE A 65 20.51 -23.16 4.98
C ILE A 65 20.88 -24.58 5.40
N HIS A 66 22.02 -24.81 6.07
CA HIS A 66 22.36 -26.12 6.62
C HIS A 66 21.28 -26.65 7.58
N GLU A 67 20.66 -25.80 8.40
CA GLU A 67 19.59 -26.17 9.33
C GLU A 67 18.27 -26.53 8.60
N VAL A 68 17.90 -25.74 7.58
CA VAL A 68 16.65 -25.93 6.82
C VAL A 68 16.78 -27.03 5.76
N SER A 69 17.94 -27.15 5.12
CA SER A 69 18.29 -28.20 4.15
C SER A 69 18.35 -29.58 4.81
N LYS A 70 18.86 -29.67 6.06
CA LYS A 70 18.80 -30.90 6.87
C LYS A 70 17.38 -31.41 7.10
N LEU A 71 16.41 -30.50 7.27
CA LEU A 71 15.01 -30.84 7.49
C LEU A 71 14.28 -31.28 6.21
N LEU A 72 14.72 -30.82 5.05
CA LEU A 72 14.07 -31.05 3.75
C LEU A 72 14.75 -32.14 2.90
N GLY A 73 15.82 -32.74 3.41
CA GLY A 73 16.47 -33.91 2.82
C GLY A 73 17.47 -33.56 1.71
N ASP A 74 18.66 -33.11 2.09
CA ASP A 74 19.89 -33.01 1.28
C ASP A 74 19.66 -32.61 -0.20
N VAL A 75 18.79 -31.61 -0.40
CA VAL A 75 18.42 -31.14 -1.73
C VAL A 75 19.55 -30.24 -2.18
N ALA A 76 20.45 -30.80 -3.00
CA ALA A 76 21.51 -30.14 -3.77
C ALA A 76 21.51 -28.60 -3.62
N ASP A 77 22.48 -28.07 -2.89
CA ASP A 77 22.50 -26.67 -2.45
C ASP A 77 22.46 -25.66 -3.61
N GLU A 78 22.94 -26.06 -4.80
CA GLU A 78 23.09 -25.18 -5.96
C GLU A 78 21.75 -24.77 -6.63
N PRO A 79 20.84 -25.69 -7.02
CA PRO A 79 19.54 -25.30 -7.58
C PRO A 79 18.66 -24.52 -6.57
N PHE A 80 18.78 -24.80 -5.27
CA PHE A 80 18.08 -24.03 -4.25
C PHE A 80 18.62 -22.61 -4.16
N ARG A 81 19.95 -22.45 -4.10
CA ARG A 81 20.63 -21.15 -4.11
C ARG A 81 20.24 -20.31 -5.31
N GLN A 82 20.21 -20.89 -6.50
CA GLN A 82 19.85 -20.16 -7.72
C GLN A 82 18.40 -19.63 -7.66
N ARG A 83 17.46 -20.43 -7.18
CA ARG A 83 16.04 -20.04 -7.01
C ARG A 83 15.89 -18.95 -5.95
N TYR A 84 16.56 -19.10 -4.81
CA TYR A 84 16.58 -18.09 -3.76
C TYR A 84 17.10 -16.75 -4.30
N MET A 85 18.25 -16.75 -4.98
CA MET A 85 18.86 -15.55 -5.55
C MET A 85 17.97 -14.89 -6.61
N THR A 86 17.25 -15.69 -7.38
CA THR A 86 16.29 -15.19 -8.38
C THR A 86 15.12 -14.50 -7.69
N ASN A 87 14.50 -15.15 -6.71
CA ASN A 87 13.38 -14.60 -5.95
C ASN A 87 13.78 -13.35 -5.14
N MET A 88 14.99 -13.34 -4.59
CA MET A 88 15.58 -12.18 -3.90
C MET A 88 15.71 -10.99 -4.85
N ARG A 89 16.23 -11.20 -6.06
CA ARG A 89 16.33 -10.15 -7.08
C ARG A 89 14.96 -9.66 -7.53
N VAL A 90 14.00 -10.56 -7.74
CA VAL A 90 12.62 -10.19 -8.09
C VAL A 90 11.99 -9.35 -6.98
N THR A 91 12.20 -9.72 -5.72
CA THR A 91 11.73 -8.95 -4.55
C THR A 91 12.37 -7.56 -4.52
N ALA A 92 13.68 -7.47 -4.65
CA ALA A 92 14.40 -6.20 -4.55
C ALA A 92 14.03 -5.25 -5.70
N TRP A 93 14.09 -5.73 -6.94
CA TRP A 93 13.70 -4.94 -8.11
C TRP A 93 12.22 -4.58 -8.10
N GLY A 94 11.36 -5.53 -7.73
CA GLY A 94 9.93 -5.29 -7.58
C GLY A 94 9.64 -4.19 -6.56
N SER A 95 10.33 -4.20 -5.42
CA SER A 95 10.19 -3.17 -4.38
C SER A 95 10.64 -1.79 -4.86
N ILE A 96 11.74 -1.71 -5.62
CA ILE A 96 12.22 -0.44 -6.19
C ILE A 96 11.20 0.12 -7.19
N ILE A 97 10.75 -0.70 -8.16
CA ILE A 97 9.78 -0.30 -9.19
C ILE A 97 8.46 0.12 -8.55
N LEU A 98 7.97 -0.65 -7.58
CA LEU A 98 6.74 -0.34 -6.84
C LEU A 98 6.87 0.94 -6.03
N THR A 99 8.02 1.21 -5.43
CA THR A 99 8.24 2.47 -4.72
C THR A 99 8.10 3.66 -5.67
N VAL A 100 8.77 3.61 -6.83
CA VAL A 100 8.67 4.68 -7.83
C VAL A 100 7.22 4.85 -8.27
N TRP A 101 6.54 3.76 -8.62
CA TRP A 101 5.13 3.79 -9.00
C TRP A 101 4.26 4.41 -7.91
N LEU A 102 4.34 3.94 -6.67
CA LEU A 102 3.52 4.40 -5.56
C LEU A 102 3.74 5.86 -5.24
N VAL A 103 5.00 6.31 -5.19
CA VAL A 103 5.35 7.72 -4.93
C VAL A 103 4.87 8.61 -6.08
N SER A 104 5.06 8.19 -7.34
CA SER A 104 4.54 8.90 -8.49
C SER A 104 3.01 9.01 -8.45
N ALA A 105 2.29 7.92 -8.13
CA ALA A 105 0.84 7.94 -8.00
C ALA A 105 0.38 8.84 -6.84
N ALA A 106 1.06 8.78 -5.70
CA ALA A 106 0.77 9.58 -4.52
C ALA A 106 0.97 11.10 -4.77
N ALA A 107 1.92 11.48 -5.63
CA ALA A 107 2.14 12.88 -6.02
C ALA A 107 0.91 13.50 -6.74
N TYR A 108 0.02 12.70 -7.31
CA TYR A 108 -1.24 13.16 -7.92
C TYR A 108 -2.40 13.25 -6.93
N PHE A 109 -2.24 12.86 -5.66
CA PHE A 109 -3.30 12.95 -4.66
C PHE A 109 -3.76 14.39 -4.39
N PRO A 110 -2.87 15.40 -4.23
CA PRO A 110 -3.29 16.79 -4.05
C PRO A 110 -4.08 17.37 -5.24
N LYS A 111 -3.83 16.82 -6.44
CA LYS A 111 -4.54 17.19 -7.68
C LYS A 111 -5.94 16.58 -7.78
N GLY A 112 -6.32 15.67 -6.87
CA GLY A 112 -7.65 15.05 -6.85
C GLY A 112 -7.89 14.04 -7.97
N SER A 113 -6.84 13.43 -8.53
CA SER A 113 -6.99 12.48 -9.64
C SER A 113 -7.56 11.14 -9.18
N ARG A 114 -8.72 10.76 -9.73
CA ARG A 114 -9.37 9.46 -9.46
C ARG A 114 -8.59 8.28 -10.03
N THR A 115 -8.05 8.43 -11.25
CA THR A 115 -7.25 7.39 -11.91
C THR A 115 -5.98 7.09 -11.12
N ALA A 116 -5.32 8.13 -10.59
CA ALA A 116 -4.14 7.95 -9.75
C ALA A 116 -4.45 7.13 -8.47
N ARG A 117 -5.62 7.33 -7.85
CA ARG A 117 -6.03 6.55 -6.66
C ARG A 117 -6.31 5.08 -6.98
N ARG A 118 -6.86 4.77 -8.16
CA ARG A 118 -7.06 3.37 -8.60
C ARG A 118 -5.72 2.66 -8.79
N TRP A 119 -4.78 3.32 -9.47
CA TRP A 119 -3.44 2.77 -9.68
C TRP A 119 -2.64 2.69 -8.38
N ALA A 120 -2.77 3.65 -7.47
CA ALA A 120 -2.17 3.57 -6.14
C ALA A 120 -2.74 2.38 -5.34
N GLY A 121 -4.05 2.13 -5.40
CA GLY A 121 -4.65 0.96 -4.77
C GLY A 121 -4.11 -0.36 -5.33
N ALA A 122 -3.98 -0.47 -6.66
CA ALA A 122 -3.38 -1.63 -7.31
C ALA A 122 -1.90 -1.80 -6.91
N GLY A 123 -1.12 -0.72 -6.91
CA GLY A 123 0.28 -0.72 -6.49
C GLY A 123 0.46 -1.12 -5.03
N VAL A 124 -0.42 -0.66 -4.13
CA VAL A 124 -0.38 -1.04 -2.72
C VAL A 124 -0.69 -2.51 -2.53
N ALA A 125 -1.72 -3.03 -3.21
CA ALA A 125 -2.04 -4.45 -3.13
C ALA A 125 -0.85 -5.31 -3.61
N LEU A 126 -0.19 -4.92 -4.70
CA LEU A 126 0.96 -5.64 -5.24
C LEU A 126 2.19 -5.53 -4.32
N ALA A 127 2.44 -4.36 -3.73
CA ALA A 127 3.51 -4.16 -2.75
C ALA A 127 3.28 -4.99 -1.48
N CYS A 128 2.05 -4.99 -0.96
CA CYS A 128 1.71 -5.81 0.20
C CYS A 128 1.90 -7.30 -0.10
N PHE A 129 1.43 -7.77 -1.26
CA PHE A 129 1.63 -9.15 -1.67
C PHE A 129 3.12 -9.52 -1.75
N LEU A 130 3.93 -8.69 -2.40
CA LEU A 130 5.37 -8.91 -2.52
C LEU A 130 6.04 -8.97 -1.14
N HIS A 131 5.79 -8.00 -0.27
CA HIS A 131 6.40 -7.97 1.07
C HIS A 131 5.95 -9.12 1.97
N LEU A 132 4.69 -9.56 1.87
CA LEU A 132 4.21 -10.74 2.58
C LEU A 132 4.87 -12.01 2.06
N ALA A 133 4.98 -12.18 0.74
CA ALA A 133 5.65 -13.32 0.13
C ALA A 133 7.14 -13.40 0.53
N SER A 134 7.85 -12.27 0.47
CA SER A 134 9.26 -12.20 0.86
C SER A 134 9.47 -12.41 2.37
N PHE A 135 8.49 -12.06 3.20
CA PHE A 135 8.51 -12.37 4.64
C PHE A 135 8.31 -13.87 4.90
N VAL A 136 7.35 -14.51 4.21
CA VAL A 136 7.09 -15.95 4.34
C VAL A 136 8.31 -16.78 3.93
N VAL A 137 9.02 -16.36 2.87
CA VAL A 137 10.28 -17.01 2.43
C VAL A 137 11.47 -16.58 3.30
N GLN A 138 11.25 -15.85 4.39
CA GLN A 138 12.27 -15.38 5.34
C GLN A 138 13.40 -14.57 4.69
N MET A 139 13.13 -13.93 3.55
CA MET A 139 14.08 -13.03 2.88
C MET A 139 14.16 -11.66 3.53
N THR A 140 13.12 -11.27 4.27
CA THR A 140 12.98 -9.94 4.87
C THR A 140 12.70 -10.03 6.36
N ALA A 141 13.24 -9.06 7.12
CA ALA A 141 12.95 -8.91 8.53
C ALA A 141 11.57 -8.27 8.78
N TRP A 142 11.21 -8.10 10.04
CA TRP A 142 9.97 -7.46 10.52
C TRP A 142 9.67 -6.08 9.90
N VAL A 143 10.66 -5.41 9.33
CA VAL A 143 10.49 -4.16 8.57
C VAL A 143 9.47 -4.32 7.43
N SER A 144 9.39 -5.49 6.78
CA SER A 144 8.40 -5.74 5.72
C SER A 144 6.95 -5.66 6.25
N MET A 145 6.70 -6.10 7.48
CA MET A 145 5.38 -5.96 8.11
C MET A 145 5.05 -4.50 8.40
N VAL A 146 6.03 -3.70 8.83
CA VAL A 146 5.85 -2.26 9.05
C VAL A 146 5.47 -1.55 7.74
N VAL A 147 6.11 -1.91 6.62
CA VAL A 147 5.76 -1.40 5.29
C VAL A 147 4.29 -1.71 4.96
N VAL A 148 3.86 -2.96 5.13
CA VAL A 148 2.48 -3.38 4.85
C VAL A 148 1.48 -2.56 5.69
N VAL A 149 1.72 -2.42 6.99
CA VAL A 149 0.85 -1.64 7.88
C VAL A 149 0.78 -0.17 7.44
N LEU A 150 1.90 0.46 7.11
CA LEU A 150 1.94 1.84 6.63
C LEU A 150 1.13 2.03 5.35
N LEU A 151 1.29 1.12 4.37
CA LEU A 151 0.57 1.19 3.09
C LEU A 151 -0.94 0.98 3.27
N VAL A 152 -1.35 0.04 4.13
CA VAL A 152 -2.77 -0.20 4.43
C VAL A 152 -3.39 1.02 5.11
N VAL A 153 -2.74 1.58 6.14
CA VAL A 153 -3.22 2.80 6.82
C VAL A 153 -3.28 3.97 5.84
N ALA A 154 -2.28 4.13 4.97
CA ALA A 154 -2.29 5.15 3.93
C ALA A 154 -3.50 5.02 3.00
N MET A 155 -3.84 3.80 2.58
CA MET A 155 -5.02 3.56 1.75
C MET A 155 -6.32 3.81 2.50
N LEU A 156 -6.44 3.39 3.76
CA LEU A 156 -7.63 3.70 4.56
C LEU A 156 -7.87 5.22 4.63
N LEU A 157 -6.82 6.02 4.87
CA LEU A 157 -6.91 7.47 4.88
C LEU A 157 -7.19 8.06 3.49
N ALA A 158 -6.62 7.49 2.44
CA ALA A 158 -6.89 7.90 1.07
C ALA A 158 -8.36 7.69 0.70
N PHE A 159 -9.01 6.62 1.18
CA PHE A 159 -10.41 6.25 0.87
C PHE A 159 -11.46 6.69 1.90
N ARG A 160 -11.08 7.48 2.91
CA ARG A 160 -12.05 8.10 3.84
C ARG A 160 -13.04 9.03 3.12
N PRO A 161 -14.25 9.23 3.68
CA PRO A 161 -15.30 10.04 3.07
C PRO A 161 -14.84 11.45 2.69
N ASP A 162 -14.07 12.14 3.54
CA ASP A 162 -13.53 13.48 3.25
C ASP A 162 -12.63 13.49 2.00
N SER A 163 -11.79 12.47 1.86
CA SER A 163 -10.88 12.32 0.71
C SER A 163 -11.63 11.94 -0.57
N ASN A 164 -12.77 11.24 -0.46
CA ASN A 164 -13.63 10.91 -1.59
C ASN A 164 -14.40 12.14 -2.07
N ALA A 165 -14.95 12.93 -1.15
CA ALA A 165 -15.65 14.18 -1.48
C ALA A 165 -14.75 15.16 -2.25
N PHE A 166 -13.50 15.36 -1.79
CA PHE A 166 -12.53 16.22 -2.47
C PHE A 166 -12.16 15.73 -3.89
N VAL A 167 -12.08 14.42 -4.09
CA VAL A 167 -11.77 13.85 -5.42
C VAL A 167 -12.99 13.95 -6.34
N ASP A 168 -14.19 13.71 -5.84
CA ASP A 168 -15.41 13.85 -6.64
C ASP A 168 -15.65 15.30 -7.06
N GLU A 169 -15.28 16.28 -6.23
CA GLU A 169 -15.32 17.71 -6.57
C GLU A 169 -14.34 18.07 -7.71
N LYS A 170 -13.09 17.58 -7.64
CA LYS A 170 -12.06 17.89 -8.65
C LYS A 170 -12.13 17.04 -9.92
N SER A 171 -12.83 15.90 -9.88
CA SER A 171 -12.92 14.92 -10.95
C SER A 171 -14.37 14.42 -11.09
N PRO A 172 -15.33 15.30 -11.46
CA PRO A 172 -16.74 14.95 -11.59
C PRO A 172 -16.96 13.87 -12.66
N ARG A 173 -17.93 12.98 -12.42
CA ARG A 173 -18.36 11.99 -13.41
C ARG A 173 -19.29 12.71 -14.39
N PHE A 174 -18.84 12.85 -15.64
CA PHE A 174 -19.75 13.09 -16.75
C PHE A 174 -20.57 11.83 -17.03
#